data_AF-A0A2V2G9P5-F1
#
_entry.id   AF-A0A2V2G9P5-F1
#
_cell.length_a   1.000
_cell.length_b   1.000
_cell.length_c   1.000
_cell.angle_alpha   90.00
_cell.angle_beta   90.00
_cell.angle_gamma   90.00
#
_symmetry.space_group_name_H-M   'P 1'
#
loop_
_entity.id
_entity.type
_entity.pdbx_description
1 polymer ?
#
loop_
_entity_poly.entity_id
_entity_poly.type
_entity_poly.pdbx_seq_one_letter_code
_entity_poly.pdbx_strand_id
1 'polypeptide(L)'
;MAIPLLQRYSPLRIFCQTVLPAVYDDSLSYYEVLCKVVARLNEETEIWNTLLERINLNTEEINKLKELFQDFVESGFDDYYKDQVEQWINDNLEYVFTHLVKQVFFGLNQEGYFVAYIPPSWKDIIFDTGWNFGEDTYGRLILRWDVDSVYTSNQAHETVSEKPHGSPIQTANLRPVVEGGE
;
A
#
# COMPACT_ATOMS: atom_id res chain seq x y z
N MET A 1 16.68 11.59 16.99
CA MET A 1 16.64 11.62 18.47
C MET A 1 17.30 10.34 18.96
N ALA A 2 18.49 10.42 19.54
CA ALA A 2 19.27 9.25 19.97
C ALA A 2 18.66 8.61 21.21
N ILE A 3 18.65 7.28 21.26
CA ILE A 3 18.19 6.52 22.42
C ILE A 3 19.26 6.62 23.53
N PRO A 4 18.91 7.00 24.78
CA PRO A 4 19.87 7.16 25.86
C PRO A 4 20.36 5.80 26.41
N LEU A 5 21.62 5.77 26.87
CA LEU A 5 22.24 4.59 27.45
C LEU A 5 21.87 4.41 28.92
N LEU A 6 21.79 3.14 29.36
CA LEU A 6 21.47 2.76 30.73
C LEU A 6 22.73 2.70 31.61
N GLN A 7 22.57 3.00 32.89
CA GLN A 7 23.66 3.04 33.87
C GLN A 7 23.80 1.75 34.66
N ARG A 8 25.05 1.42 35.03
CA ARG A 8 25.42 0.22 35.77
C ARG A 8 25.06 0.32 37.27
N TYR A 9 24.66 -0.78 37.87
CA TYR A 9 24.40 -0.89 39.31
C TYR A 9 25.67 -1.27 40.09
N SER A 10 25.84 -0.68 41.28
CA SER A 10 26.93 -1.02 42.19
C SER A 10 26.59 -2.23 43.07
N PRO A 11 27.55 -3.11 43.40
CA PRO A 11 27.30 -4.24 44.30
C PRO A 11 27.05 -3.77 45.73
N LEU A 12 26.20 -4.51 46.44
CA LEU A 12 25.92 -4.33 47.86
C LEU A 12 27.13 -4.76 48.68
N ARG A 13 27.65 -3.83 49.50
CA ARG A 13 28.76 -4.09 50.43
C ARG A 13 28.20 -4.13 51.85
N ILE A 14 28.02 -5.32 52.39
CA ILE A 14 27.48 -5.55 53.74
C ILE A 14 28.47 -6.42 54.50
N PHE A 15 28.67 -6.12 55.79
CA PHE A 15 29.65 -6.81 56.62
C PHE A 15 29.05 -8.10 57.18
N CYS A 16 29.53 -9.23 56.67
CA CYS A 16 29.17 -10.57 57.11
C CYS A 16 30.24 -11.10 58.06
N GLN A 17 30.05 -10.91 59.36
CA GLN A 17 30.96 -11.47 60.37
C GLN A 17 30.71 -12.97 60.50
N THR A 18 31.76 -13.79 60.37
CA THR A 18 31.70 -15.23 60.68
C THR A 18 31.68 -15.42 62.20
N VAL A 19 30.54 -15.15 62.83
CA VAL A 19 30.34 -15.42 64.26
C VAL A 19 29.82 -16.84 64.42
N LEU A 20 30.30 -17.55 65.45
CA LEU A 20 29.77 -18.86 65.82
C LEU A 20 28.24 -18.78 65.92
N PRO A 21 27.49 -19.70 65.27
CA PRO A 21 26.04 -19.67 65.33
C PRO A 21 25.61 -19.87 66.79
N ALA A 22 24.76 -18.96 67.28
CA ALA A 22 24.16 -19.06 68.61
C ALA A 22 23.05 -20.14 68.68
N VAL A 23 22.71 -20.73 67.52
CA VAL A 23 21.69 -21.76 67.37
C VAL A 23 22.38 -23.06 66.97
N TYR A 24 22.13 -24.13 67.72
CA TYR A 24 22.76 -25.45 67.56
C TYR A 24 21.88 -26.45 66.81
N ASP A 25 20.84 -25.99 66.11
CA ASP A 25 20.03 -26.81 65.21
C ASP A 25 20.57 -26.72 63.76
N ASP A 26 20.03 -27.52 62.85
CA ASP A 26 20.41 -27.48 61.43
C ASP A 26 19.84 -26.25 60.69
N SER A 27 19.23 -25.30 61.41
CA SER A 27 18.69 -24.08 60.79
C SER A 27 19.80 -23.09 60.50
N LEU A 28 19.67 -22.37 59.38
CA LEU A 28 20.62 -21.33 59.06
C LEU A 28 20.51 -20.17 60.05
N SER A 29 21.66 -19.72 60.57
CA SER A 29 21.68 -18.51 61.39
C SER A 29 21.19 -17.30 60.57
N TYR A 30 20.52 -16.35 61.23
CA TYR A 30 20.02 -15.13 60.58
C TYR A 30 21.11 -14.38 59.81
N TYR A 31 22.35 -14.35 60.35
CA TYR A 31 23.50 -13.77 59.68
C TYR A 31 23.87 -14.54 58.41
N GLU A 32 23.88 -15.87 58.45
CA GLU A 32 24.19 -16.69 57.26
C GLU A 32 23.13 -16.54 56.16
N VAL A 33 21.84 -16.46 56.52
CA VAL A 33 20.76 -16.16 55.57
C VAL A 33 21.02 -14.82 54.90
N LEU A 34 21.28 -13.77 55.68
CA LEU A 34 21.55 -12.44 55.17
C LEU A 34 22.77 -12.44 54.22
N CYS A 35 23.85 -13.12 54.57
CA CYS A 35 25.04 -13.22 53.74
C CYS A 35 24.78 -13.94 52.41
N LYS A 36 24.01 -15.04 52.44
CA LYS A 36 23.62 -15.77 51.22
C LYS A 36 22.67 -14.95 50.34
N VAL A 37 21.72 -14.24 50.93
CA VAL A 37 20.82 -13.34 50.18
C VAL A 37 21.60 -12.22 49.52
N VAL A 38 22.52 -11.57 50.25
CA VAL A 38 23.37 -10.51 49.70
C VAL A 38 24.29 -11.03 48.60
N ALA A 39 24.89 -12.21 48.78
CA ALA A 39 25.67 -12.87 47.74
C ALA A 39 24.82 -13.08 46.47
N ARG A 40 23.61 -13.64 46.63
CA ARG A 40 22.69 -13.86 45.51
C ARG A 40 22.27 -12.56 44.82
N LEU A 41 21.98 -11.50 45.57
CA LEU A 41 21.64 -10.19 44.99
C LEU A 41 22.82 -9.55 44.25
N ASN A 42 24.05 -9.76 44.72
CA ASN A 42 25.25 -9.30 44.02
C ASN A 42 25.50 -10.06 42.72
N GLU A 43 25.26 -11.39 42.70
CA GLU A 43 25.28 -12.18 41.46
C GLU A 43 24.23 -11.69 40.46
N GLU A 44 22.99 -11.47 40.91
CA GLU A 44 21.94 -10.91 40.06
C GLU A 44 22.34 -9.52 39.53
N THR A 45 22.93 -8.67 40.37
CA THR A 45 23.44 -7.35 39.96
C THR A 45 24.48 -7.46 38.84
N GLU A 46 25.36 -8.47 38.90
CA GLU A 46 26.33 -8.73 37.84
C GLU A 46 25.65 -9.14 36.53
N ILE A 47 24.69 -10.06 36.60
CA ILE A 47 23.89 -10.49 35.43
C ILE A 47 23.18 -9.28 34.80
N TRP A 48 22.52 -8.46 35.62
CA TRP A 48 21.86 -7.24 35.17
C TRP A 48 22.83 -6.29 34.50
N ASN A 49 24.01 -6.08 35.08
CA ASN A 49 25.02 -5.21 34.49
C ASN A 49 25.51 -5.73 33.12
N THR A 50 25.72 -7.03 32.96
CA THR A 50 26.06 -7.62 31.66
C THR A 50 24.91 -7.47 30.65
N LEU A 51 23.66 -7.61 31.10
CA LEU A 51 22.50 -7.36 30.25
C LEU A 51 22.45 -5.89 29.80
N LEU A 52 22.68 -4.95 30.71
CA LEU A 52 22.71 -3.52 30.42
C LEU A 52 23.81 -3.17 29.41
N GLU A 53 25.01 -3.74 29.56
CA GLU A 53 26.10 -3.56 28.58
C GLU A 53 25.67 -4.02 27.18
N ARG A 54 25.01 -5.18 27.07
CA ARG A 54 24.47 -5.68 25.79
C ARG A 54 23.39 -4.78 25.22
N ILE A 55 22.47 -4.30 26.06
CA ILE A 55 21.41 -3.38 25.63
C ILE A 55 22.01 -2.06 25.13
N ASN A 56 23.02 -1.53 25.81
CA ASN A 56 23.70 -0.31 25.39
C ASN A 56 24.42 -0.49 24.06
N LEU A 57 25.13 -1.61 23.87
CA LEU A 57 25.77 -1.94 22.58
C LEU A 57 24.73 -2.02 21.44
N ASN A 58 23.63 -2.74 21.65
CA ASN A 58 22.56 -2.81 20.65
C ASN A 58 21.95 -1.43 20.37
N THR A 59 21.84 -0.59 21.41
CA THR A 59 21.30 0.77 21.28
C THR A 59 22.20 1.65 20.42
N GLU A 60 23.51 1.56 20.61
CA GLU A 60 24.50 2.25 19.77
C GLU A 60 24.44 1.77 18.32
N GLU A 61 24.39 0.47 18.09
CA GLU A 61 24.26 -0.12 16.74
C GLU A 61 22.97 0.32 16.04
N ILE A 62 21.84 0.36 16.76
CA ILE A 62 20.56 0.84 16.24
C ILE A 62 20.64 2.33 15.90
N ASN A 63 21.27 3.15 16.74
CA ASN A 63 21.44 4.57 16.45
C ASN A 63 22.30 4.77 15.19
N LYS A 64 23.40 4.02 15.04
CA LYS A 64 24.24 4.04 13.84
C LYS A 64 23.49 3.59 12.59
N LEU A 65 22.66 2.55 12.68
CA LEU A 65 21.83 2.10 11.57
C LEU A 65 20.81 3.16 11.15
N LYS A 66 20.21 3.86 12.12
CA LYS A 66 19.28 4.97 11.85
C LYS A 66 19.97 6.13 11.14
N GLU A 67 21.17 6.49 11.55
CA GLU A 67 21.97 7.52 10.89
C GLU A 67 22.30 7.12 9.45
N LEU A 68 22.82 5.90 9.24
CA LEU A 68 23.09 5.39 7.88
C LEU A 68 21.84 5.35 7.00
N PHE A 69 20.70 4.97 7.56
CA PHE A 69 19.44 4.95 6.81
C PHE A 69 18.98 6.37 6.47
N GLN A 70 19.13 7.31 7.39
CA GLN A 70 18.80 8.71 7.14
C GLN A 70 19.71 9.32 6.07
N ASP A 71 21.02 9.09 6.16
CA ASP A 71 21.98 9.49 5.12
C ASP A 71 21.62 8.89 3.76
N PHE A 72 21.24 7.60 3.74
CA PHE A 72 20.79 6.94 2.51
C PHE A 72 19.54 7.60 1.92
N VAL A 73 18.54 7.91 2.74
CA VAL A 73 17.33 8.63 2.32
C VAL A 73 17.67 10.01 1.76
N GLU A 74 18.51 10.76 2.46
CA GLU A 74 18.93 12.12 2.06
C GLU A 74 19.83 12.12 0.82
N SER A 75 20.58 11.05 0.56
CA SER A 75 21.54 10.94 -0.55
C SER A 75 20.92 10.74 -1.94
N GLY A 76 19.60 10.82 -2.06
CA GLY A 76 18.90 10.66 -3.35
C GLY A 76 18.15 9.33 -3.49
N PHE A 77 17.70 8.75 -2.36
CA PHE A 77 16.84 7.57 -2.35
C PHE A 77 15.62 7.73 -3.26
N ASP A 78 14.97 8.89 -3.21
CA ASP A 78 13.78 9.17 -4.00
C ASP A 78 14.08 9.14 -5.51
N ASP A 79 15.21 9.71 -5.94
CA ASP A 79 15.61 9.73 -7.35
C ASP A 79 15.93 8.30 -7.85
N TYR A 80 16.69 7.52 -7.07
CA TYR A 80 17.00 6.14 -7.41
C TYR A 80 15.74 5.28 -7.58
N TYR A 81 14.79 5.35 -6.64
CA TYR A 81 13.55 4.58 -6.74
C TYR A 81 12.63 5.08 -7.85
N LYS A 82 12.60 6.40 -8.09
CA LYS A 82 11.86 6.97 -9.22
C LYS A 82 12.36 6.41 -10.55
N ASP A 83 13.67 6.37 -10.76
CA ASP A 83 14.26 5.81 -11.98
C ASP A 83 13.91 4.33 -12.15
N GLN A 84 13.96 3.54 -11.07
CA GLN A 84 13.56 2.13 -11.10
C GLN A 84 12.08 1.93 -11.42
N VAL A 85 11.20 2.76 -10.85
CA VAL A 85 9.76 2.72 -11.14
C VAL A 85 9.49 3.12 -12.58
N GLU A 86 10.15 4.17 -13.08
CA GLU A 86 10.03 4.61 -14.47
C GLU A 86 10.48 3.52 -15.44
N GLN A 87 11.62 2.89 -15.16
CA GLN A 87 12.11 1.76 -15.94
C GLN A 87 11.12 0.59 -15.94
N TRP A 88 10.60 0.21 -14.75
CA TRP A 88 9.61 -0.87 -14.65
C TRP A 88 8.32 -0.55 -15.41
N ILE A 89 7.82 0.69 -15.34
CA ILE A 89 6.64 1.11 -16.10
C ILE A 89 6.90 1.01 -17.61
N ASN A 90 8.06 1.48 -18.07
CA ASN A 90 8.42 1.43 -19.49
C ASN A 90 8.51 -0.02 -20.00
N ASP A 91 9.09 -0.92 -19.21
CA ASP A 91 9.22 -2.34 -19.55
C ASP A 91 7.88 -3.10 -19.47
N ASN A 92 6.91 -2.59 -18.71
CA ASN A 92 5.61 -3.24 -18.45
C ASN A 92 4.42 -2.42 -18.97
N LEU A 93 4.65 -1.56 -19.96
CA LEU A 93 3.68 -0.59 -20.45
C LEU A 93 2.39 -1.27 -20.91
N GLU A 94 2.46 -2.41 -21.60
CA GLU A 94 1.28 -3.18 -22.02
C GLU A 94 0.40 -3.61 -20.84
N TYR A 95 1.01 -4.11 -19.76
CA TYR A 95 0.29 -4.51 -18.55
C TYR A 95 -0.39 -3.31 -17.89
N VAL A 96 0.34 -2.21 -17.74
CA VAL A 96 -0.16 -0.96 -17.15
C VAL A 96 -1.34 -0.44 -17.96
N PHE A 97 -1.22 -0.36 -19.29
CA PHE A 97 -2.30 0.10 -20.17
C PHE A 97 -3.52 -0.81 -20.11
N THR A 98 -3.34 -2.13 -20.17
CA THR A 98 -4.45 -3.09 -20.16
C THR A 98 -5.28 -3.03 -18.87
N HIS A 99 -4.64 -2.74 -17.74
CA HIS A 99 -5.31 -2.72 -16.43
C HIS A 99 -5.82 -1.33 -16.01
N LEU A 100 -5.14 -0.26 -16.40
CA LEU A 100 -5.49 1.10 -15.98
C LEU A 100 -6.31 1.87 -17.01
N VAL A 101 -6.04 1.67 -18.31
CA VAL A 101 -6.66 2.48 -19.37
C VAL A 101 -8.02 1.90 -19.75
N LYS A 102 -9.07 2.66 -19.45
CA LYS A 102 -10.47 2.38 -19.78
C LYS A 102 -10.91 3.15 -21.04
N GLN A 103 -10.07 3.17 -22.07
CA GLN A 103 -10.33 3.93 -23.29
C GLN A 103 -10.36 3.00 -24.50
N VAL A 104 -11.25 3.31 -25.45
CA VAL A 104 -11.34 2.65 -26.75
C VAL A 104 -10.58 3.48 -27.77
N PHE A 105 -9.73 2.83 -28.55
CA PHE A 105 -9.03 3.46 -29.67
C PHE A 105 -9.59 2.97 -31.00
N PHE A 106 -9.74 3.89 -31.95
CA PHE A 106 -10.16 3.58 -33.32
C PHE A 106 -8.99 3.81 -34.27
N GLY A 107 -8.78 2.89 -35.21
CA GLY A 107 -7.69 2.99 -36.16
C GLY A 107 -7.90 2.10 -37.38
N LEU A 108 -6.87 2.05 -38.23
CA LEU A 108 -6.80 1.13 -39.35
C LEU A 108 -5.82 0.00 -38.99
N ASN A 109 -6.17 -1.25 -39.32
CA ASN A 109 -5.22 -2.35 -39.23
C ASN A 109 -4.23 -2.31 -40.41
N GLN A 110 -3.23 -3.20 -40.41
CA GLN A 110 -2.21 -3.27 -41.47
C GLN A 110 -2.80 -3.58 -42.87
N GLU A 111 -4.01 -4.11 -42.91
CA GLU A 111 -4.74 -4.45 -44.13
C GLU A 111 -5.70 -3.32 -44.59
N GLY A 112 -5.76 -2.20 -43.84
CA GLY A 112 -6.58 -1.03 -44.17
C GLY A 112 -8.03 -1.08 -43.67
N TYR A 113 -8.42 -2.09 -42.89
CA TYR A 113 -9.74 -2.16 -42.27
C TYR A 113 -9.83 -1.26 -41.04
N PHE A 114 -10.98 -0.61 -40.86
CA PHE A 114 -11.29 0.16 -39.66
C PHE A 114 -11.58 -0.79 -38.47
N VAL A 115 -10.83 -0.64 -37.38
CA VAL A 115 -10.90 -1.52 -36.19
C VAL A 115 -10.98 -0.69 -34.91
N ALA A 116 -11.73 -1.19 -33.92
CA ALA A 116 -11.78 -0.67 -32.56
C ALA A 116 -10.97 -1.57 -31.62
N TYR A 117 -10.03 -0.99 -30.88
CA TYR A 117 -9.28 -1.65 -29.82
C TYR A 117 -9.99 -1.40 -28.48
N ILE A 118 -10.69 -2.43 -28.00
CA ILE A 118 -11.54 -2.35 -26.81
C ILE A 118 -10.83 -3.10 -25.66
N PRO A 119 -10.62 -2.47 -24.50
CA PRO A 119 -9.97 -3.13 -23.38
C PRO A 119 -10.87 -4.26 -22.82
N PRO A 120 -10.29 -5.34 -22.28
CA PRO A 120 -11.07 -6.46 -21.73
C PRO A 120 -12.06 -6.08 -20.64
N SER A 121 -11.80 -4.98 -19.92
CA SER A 121 -12.69 -4.44 -18.89
C SER A 121 -14.00 -3.87 -19.45
N TRP A 122 -14.11 -3.67 -20.77
CA TRP A 122 -15.27 -3.10 -21.48
C TRP A 122 -15.97 -4.14 -22.36
N LYS A 123 -16.07 -5.39 -21.88
CA LYS A 123 -16.72 -6.49 -22.62
C LYS A 123 -18.22 -6.29 -22.91
N ASP A 124 -18.87 -5.39 -22.16
CA ASP A 124 -20.32 -5.13 -22.28
C ASP A 124 -20.65 -4.10 -23.38
N ILE A 125 -19.63 -3.58 -24.06
CA ILE A 125 -19.74 -2.60 -25.15
C ILE A 125 -19.36 -3.24 -26.47
N ILE A 126 -20.18 -3.01 -27.50
CA ILE A 126 -19.89 -3.40 -28.87
C ILE A 126 -19.98 -2.16 -29.76
N PHE A 127 -19.03 -1.99 -30.67
CA PHE A 127 -19.10 -0.98 -31.72
C PHE A 127 -19.40 -1.64 -33.06
N ASP A 128 -20.36 -1.10 -33.80
CA ASP A 128 -20.77 -1.57 -35.13
C ASP A 128 -20.70 -0.44 -36.16
N THR A 129 -20.72 -0.76 -37.45
CA THR A 129 -20.81 0.21 -38.54
C THR A 129 -22.07 0.00 -39.36
N GLY A 130 -22.82 1.07 -39.62
CA GLY A 130 -23.99 0.99 -40.49
C GLY A 130 -23.57 0.66 -41.93
N TRP A 131 -23.91 -0.52 -42.44
CA TRP A 131 -23.48 -0.99 -43.76
C TRP A 131 -24.59 -0.91 -44.83
N ASN A 132 -25.84 -0.66 -44.43
CA ASN A 132 -26.97 -0.55 -45.35
C ASN A 132 -27.05 0.85 -45.96
N PHE A 133 -26.75 0.97 -47.25
CA PHE A 133 -26.76 2.24 -48.00
C PHE A 133 -28.10 2.98 -48.01
N GLY A 134 -29.22 2.29 -47.74
CA GLY A 134 -30.56 2.88 -47.70
C GLY A 134 -30.93 3.51 -46.37
N GLU A 135 -30.12 3.31 -45.32
CA GLU A 135 -30.38 3.81 -43.97
C GLU A 135 -29.57 5.08 -43.70
N ASP A 136 -30.11 5.99 -42.89
CA ASP A 136 -29.41 7.22 -42.50
C ASP A 136 -28.19 6.94 -41.61
N THR A 137 -28.14 5.77 -40.99
CA THR A 137 -27.03 5.24 -40.19
C THR A 137 -25.85 4.72 -41.02
N TYR A 138 -25.97 4.69 -42.35
CA TYR A 138 -24.88 4.25 -43.24
C TYR A 138 -23.58 5.01 -42.98
N GLY A 139 -22.49 4.27 -42.81
CA GLY A 139 -21.15 4.81 -42.56
C GLY A 139 -20.91 5.36 -41.15
N ARG A 140 -21.87 5.26 -40.23
CA ARG A 140 -21.73 5.74 -38.84
C ARG A 140 -21.20 4.65 -37.91
N LEU A 141 -20.44 5.07 -36.89
CA LEU A 141 -20.05 4.22 -35.77
C LEU A 141 -21.18 4.17 -34.74
N ILE A 142 -21.66 2.97 -34.46
CA ILE A 142 -22.81 2.69 -33.61
C ILE A 142 -22.31 2.02 -32.32
N LEU A 143 -22.51 2.70 -31.18
CA LEU A 143 -22.25 2.13 -29.86
C LEU A 143 -23.45 1.30 -29.40
N ARG A 144 -23.28 0.00 -29.19
CA ARG A 144 -24.27 -0.87 -28.56
C ARG A 144 -23.82 -1.20 -27.13
N TRP A 145 -24.70 -0.98 -26.18
CA TRP A 145 -24.53 -1.32 -24.77
C TRP A 145 -25.77 -2.10 -24.34
N ASP A 146 -25.56 -3.18 -23.59
CA ASP A 146 -26.60 -4.12 -23.11
C ASP A 146 -27.29 -4.92 -24.23
N VAL A 147 -26.69 -6.07 -24.56
CA VAL A 147 -27.10 -6.97 -25.65
C VAL A 147 -28.45 -7.68 -25.45
N ASP A 148 -29.12 -7.51 -24.30
CA ASP A 148 -30.41 -8.14 -23.97
C ASP A 148 -31.55 -7.15 -23.60
N SER A 149 -31.34 -5.83 -23.73
CA SER A 149 -32.40 -4.85 -23.46
C SER A 149 -33.54 -4.96 -24.49
N VAL A 150 -34.77 -5.17 -24.02
CA VAL A 150 -36.00 -5.12 -24.86
C VAL A 150 -36.24 -3.71 -25.44
N TYR A 151 -35.53 -2.71 -24.92
CA TYR A 151 -35.58 -1.33 -25.38
C TYR A 151 -34.40 -1.03 -26.31
N THR A 152 -34.72 -0.68 -27.56
CA THR A 152 -33.76 -0.11 -28.51
C THR A 152 -33.32 1.27 -28.05
N SER A 153 -32.01 1.49 -27.90
CA SER A 153 -31.46 2.83 -27.73
C SER A 153 -31.74 3.63 -29.01
N ASN A 154 -32.42 4.78 -28.88
CA ASN A 154 -32.74 5.61 -30.02
C ASN A 154 -31.48 6.36 -30.47
N GLN A 155 -30.85 5.87 -31.53
CA GLN A 155 -29.68 6.50 -32.17
C GLN A 155 -30.07 7.38 -33.36
N ALA A 156 -31.30 7.90 -33.39
CA ALA A 156 -31.73 8.84 -34.41
C ALA A 156 -30.78 10.03 -34.52
N HIS A 157 -30.62 10.54 -35.73
CA HIS A 157 -29.78 11.70 -35.98
C HIS A 157 -30.35 12.94 -35.27
N GLU A 158 -29.51 13.65 -34.53
CA GLU A 158 -29.80 15.03 -34.15
C GLU A 158 -29.50 15.90 -35.38
N THR A 159 -30.51 16.60 -35.90
CA THR A 159 -30.30 17.59 -36.96
C THR A 159 -29.55 18.81 -36.41
N VAL A 160 -28.82 19.51 -37.27
CA VAL A 160 -28.12 20.76 -36.89
C VAL A 160 -29.10 21.81 -36.34
N SER A 161 -30.37 21.76 -36.77
CA SER A 161 -31.48 22.56 -36.22
C SER A 161 -31.87 22.18 -34.79
N GLU A 162 -31.76 20.91 -34.41
CA GLU A 162 -32.09 20.42 -33.07
C GLU A 162 -30.92 20.63 -32.10
N LYS A 163 -29.68 20.55 -32.59
CA LYS A 163 -28.49 20.82 -31.76
C LYS A 163 -27.35 21.43 -32.59
N PRO A 164 -27.17 22.76 -32.56
CA PRO A 164 -26.11 23.41 -33.29
C PRO A 164 -24.72 23.01 -32.75
N HIS A 165 -23.73 23.03 -33.63
CA HIS A 165 -22.35 22.64 -33.32
C HIS A 165 -21.80 23.48 -32.14
N GLY A 166 -21.35 22.82 -31.08
CA GLY A 166 -20.85 23.48 -29.85
C GLY A 166 -21.88 23.68 -28.73
N SER A 167 -23.10 23.11 -28.86
CA SER A 167 -24.08 23.12 -27.77
C SER A 167 -23.56 22.36 -26.54
N PRO A 168 -23.74 22.88 -25.31
CA PRO A 168 -23.32 22.17 -24.10
C PRO A 168 -24.05 20.82 -24.00
N ILE A 169 -23.33 19.81 -23.48
CA ILE A 169 -23.85 18.46 -23.23
C ILE A 169 -25.12 18.60 -22.39
N GLN A 170 -26.25 18.07 -22.85
CA GLN A 170 -27.45 18.01 -22.03
C GLN A 170 -27.11 17.28 -20.74
N THR A 171 -27.22 17.98 -19.62
CA THR A 171 -26.94 17.47 -18.29
C THR A 171 -27.88 16.31 -18.02
N ALA A 172 -27.30 15.11 -17.91
CA ALA A 172 -27.89 13.85 -17.43
C ALA A 172 -29.33 13.56 -17.87
N ASN A 173 -29.51 12.55 -18.73
CA ASN A 173 -30.81 11.94 -19.01
C ASN A 173 -31.60 11.76 -17.71
N LEU A 174 -32.62 12.59 -17.48
CA LEU A 174 -33.53 12.44 -16.36
C LEU A 174 -34.22 11.09 -16.52
N ARG A 175 -34.09 10.22 -15.51
CA ARG A 175 -34.77 8.92 -15.51
C ARG A 175 -36.26 9.17 -15.67
N PRO A 176 -36.96 8.50 -16.61
CA PRO A 176 -38.39 8.64 -16.74
C PRO A 176 -39.05 8.16 -15.43
N VAL A 177 -39.93 9.00 -14.88
CA VAL A 177 -40.76 8.64 -13.72
C VAL A 177 -41.74 7.58 -14.22
N VAL A 178 -41.68 6.39 -13.62
CA VAL A 178 -42.66 5.32 -13.87
C VAL A 178 -43.97 5.78 -13.23
N GLU A 179 -44.93 6.27 -14.02
CA GLU A 179 -46.30 6.42 -13.52
C GLU A 179 -46.86 5.02 -13.24
N GLY A 180 -47.27 4.83 -11.99
CA GLY A 180 -47.77 3.58 -11.46
C GLY A 180 -49.05 3.13 -12.16
N GLY A 181 -49.25 1.82 -12.14
CA GLY A 181 -50.31 1.15 -12.88
C GLY A 181 -51.72 1.37 -12.34
N GLU A 182 -52.66 0.99 -13.20
CA GLU A 182 -53.95 0.40 -12.82
C GLU A 182 -53.96 -1.08 -13.21
#